data_AF-A0A9D4QZG5-F1
#
_entry.id   AF-A0A9D4QZG5-F1
#
_cell.length_a   1.000
_cell.length_b   1.000
_cell.length_c   1.000
_cell.angle_alpha   90.00
_cell.angle_beta   90.00
_cell.angle_gamma   90.00
#
_symmetry.space_group_name_H-M   'P 1'
#
loop_
_entity.id
_entity.type
_entity.pdbx_description
1 polymer ?
#
loop_
_entity_poly.entity_id
_entity_poly.type
_entity_poly.pdbx_seq_one_letter_code
_entity_poly.pdbx_strand_id
1 'polypeptide(L)'
;MGEFNRRKWVKCLVSFGRKLRDSLLTFEEEVKRHASQKGKLKHIDLRLCRLCFKTKFADGIGKVCSDCHKRVCNRCGSFSNPTWSVKKQKVILSPR
;
A
#
# COMPACT_ATOMS: atom_id res chain seq x y z
N MET A 1 51.07 27.05 -10.16
CA MET A 1 49.76 27.18 -10.86
C MET A 1 48.65 26.22 -10.37
N GLY A 2 48.78 25.50 -9.24
CA GLY A 2 47.82 24.44 -8.84
C GLY A 2 46.72 24.81 -7.82
N GLU A 3 46.78 25.97 -7.16
CA GLU A 3 45.82 26.33 -6.11
C GLU A 3 44.55 27.03 -6.61
N PHE A 4 44.66 27.79 -7.70
CA PHE A 4 43.55 28.58 -8.25
C PHE A 4 42.42 27.69 -8.80
N ASN A 5 42.77 26.49 -9.29
CA ASN A 5 41.80 25.52 -9.79
C ASN A 5 41.06 24.82 -8.63
N ARG A 6 41.75 24.49 -7.52
CA ARG A 6 41.13 23.78 -6.37
C ARG A 6 39.99 24.57 -5.71
N ARG A 7 40.15 25.88 -5.49
CA ARG A 7 39.08 26.71 -4.88
C ARG A 7 37.84 26.79 -5.77
N LYS A 8 38.03 26.81 -7.10
CA LYS A 8 36.95 26.84 -8.08
C LYS A 8 36.17 25.52 -8.09
N TRP A 9 36.86 24.39 -7.97
CA TRP A 9 36.26 23.06 -7.83
C TRP A 9 35.48 22.89 -6.53
N VAL A 10 36.04 23.31 -5.39
CA VAL A 10 35.32 23.26 -4.09
C VAL A 10 34.05 24.10 -4.14
N LYS A 11 34.11 25.30 -4.73
CA LYS A 11 32.94 26.17 -4.89
C LYS A 11 31.87 25.54 -5.79
N CYS A 12 32.27 24.85 -6.86
CA CYS A 12 31.36 24.13 -7.75
C CYS A 12 30.69 22.94 -7.03
N LEU A 13 31.47 22.15 -6.29
CA LEU A 13 30.98 21.01 -5.52
C LEU A 13 29.98 21.43 -4.42
N VAL A 14 30.29 22.51 -3.70
CA VAL A 14 29.39 23.06 -2.67
C VAL A 14 28.09 23.58 -3.30
N SER A 15 28.17 24.24 -4.46
CA SER A 15 26.99 24.71 -5.20
C SER A 15 26.11 23.54 -5.66
N PHE A 16 26.73 22.50 -6.22
CA PHE A 16 26.03 21.28 -6.63
C PHE A 16 25.37 20.57 -5.45
N GLY A 17 26.08 20.41 -4.33
CA GLY A 17 25.52 19.83 -3.10
C GLY A 17 24.36 20.63 -2.52
N ARG A 18 24.37 21.97 -2.64
CA ARG A 18 23.22 22.81 -2.26
C ARG A 18 22.01 22.53 -3.14
N LYS A 19 22.20 22.56 -4.47
CA LYS A 19 21.13 22.27 -5.44
C LYS A 19 20.51 20.89 -5.25
N LEU A 20 21.33 19.89 -4.95
CA LEU A 20 20.85 18.54 -4.64
C LEU A 20 20.00 18.51 -3.37
N ARG A 21 20.44 19.20 -2.30
CA ARG A 21 19.66 19.30 -1.07
C ARG A 21 18.33 20.02 -1.28
N ASP A 22 18.34 21.13 -2.00
CA ASP A 22 17.10 21.88 -2.30
C ASP A 22 16.13 21.02 -3.12
N SER A 23 16.64 20.27 -4.12
CA SER A 23 15.83 19.34 -4.92
C SER A 23 15.23 18.22 -4.06
N LEU A 24 16.00 17.67 -3.10
CA LEU A 24 15.51 16.65 -2.18
C LEU A 24 14.42 17.19 -1.24
N LEU A 25 14.61 18.37 -0.67
CA LEU A 25 13.62 19.00 0.20
C LEU A 25 12.29 19.20 -0.53
N THR A 26 12.36 19.73 -1.75
CA THR A 26 11.17 19.98 -2.58
C THR A 26 10.44 18.67 -2.90
N PHE A 27 11.20 17.61 -3.20
CA PHE A 27 10.63 16.28 -3.45
C PHE A 27 10.00 15.66 -2.20
N GLU A 28 10.64 15.79 -1.03
CA GLU A 28 10.07 15.31 0.25
C GLU A 28 8.76 16.02 0.59
N GLU A 29 8.68 17.34 0.37
CA GLU A 29 7.46 18.12 0.55
C GLU A 29 6.36 17.67 -0.42
N GLU A 30 6.70 17.40 -1.68
CA GLU A 30 5.77 16.86 -2.66
C GLU A 30 5.24 15.47 -2.27
N VAL A 31 6.10 14.56 -1.82
CA VAL A 31 5.70 13.24 -1.32
C VAL A 31 4.75 13.38 -0.13
N LYS A 32 5.05 14.25 0.84
CA LYS A 32 4.18 14.52 1.99
C LYS A 32 2.81 15.08 1.57
N ARG A 33 2.79 15.99 0.60
CA ARG A 33 1.57 16.56 0.01
C ARG A 33 0.73 15.48 -0.66
N HIS A 34 1.33 14.62 -1.48
CA HIS A 34 0.64 13.51 -2.15
C HIS A 34 0.13 12.44 -1.17
N ALA A 35 0.90 12.13 -0.12
CA ALA A 35 0.48 11.20 0.93
C ALA A 35 -0.74 11.72 1.70
N SER A 36 -0.77 13.01 2.01
CA SER A 36 -1.89 13.67 2.70
C SER A 36 -3.17 13.70 1.84
N GLN A 37 -3.05 13.87 0.52
CA GLN A 37 -4.18 13.85 -0.40
C GLN A 37 -4.79 12.45 -0.58
N LYS A 38 -3.98 11.38 -0.53
CA LYS A 38 -4.45 9.99 -0.60
C LYS A 38 -5.32 9.55 0.60
N GLY A 39 -5.37 10.34 1.69
CA GLY A 39 -6.24 10.08 2.84
C GLY A 39 -7.75 10.13 2.51
N LYS A 40 -8.16 10.85 1.45
CA LYS A 40 -9.57 11.05 1.10
C LYS A 40 -10.16 9.97 0.18
N LEU A 41 -9.34 9.15 -0.47
CA LEU A 41 -9.81 8.02 -1.30
C LEU A 41 -10.17 6.77 -0.47
N LYS A 42 -9.89 6.78 0.83
CA LYS A 42 -10.10 5.63 1.72
C LYS A 42 -11.56 5.17 1.83
N HIS A 43 -12.53 5.97 1.39
CA HIS A 43 -13.95 5.61 1.51
C HIS A 43 -14.56 5.06 0.21
N ILE A 44 -13.96 5.31 -0.96
CA ILE A 44 -14.58 4.98 -2.26
C ILE A 44 -14.24 3.54 -2.70
N ASP A 45 -13.05 3.04 -2.36
CA ASP A 45 -12.57 1.69 -2.69
C ASP A 45 -13.23 0.56 -1.86
N LEU A 46 -14.01 0.89 -0.81
CA LEU A 46 -14.59 -0.12 0.09
C LEU A 46 -15.88 -0.77 -0.43
N ARG A 47 -16.41 -0.30 -1.56
CA ARG A 47 -17.69 -0.78 -2.09
C ARG A 47 -17.55 -1.97 -3.03
N LEU A 48 -16.35 -2.40 -3.45
CA LEU A 48 -16.17 -3.53 -4.38
C LEU A 48 -15.17 -4.57 -3.86
N CYS A 49 -15.40 -5.84 -4.20
CA CYS A 49 -14.47 -6.93 -3.90
C CYS A 49 -13.12 -6.71 -4.58
N ARG A 50 -12.03 -6.77 -3.82
CA ARG A 50 -10.67 -6.52 -4.32
C ARG A 50 -10.12 -7.57 -5.28
N LEU A 51 -10.73 -8.76 -5.32
CA LEU A 51 -10.29 -9.85 -6.20
C LEU A 51 -11.07 -9.87 -7.51
N CYS A 52 -12.40 -9.78 -7.45
CA CYS A 52 -13.23 -9.91 -8.65
C CYS A 52 -13.69 -8.58 -9.23
N PHE A 53 -13.64 -7.47 -8.49
CA PHE A 53 -14.16 -6.14 -8.86
C PHE A 53 -15.62 -6.09 -9.33
N LYS A 54 -16.35 -7.21 -9.27
CA LYS A 54 -17.75 -7.37 -9.69
C LYS A 54 -18.71 -7.23 -8.51
N THR A 55 -18.36 -7.81 -7.37
CA THR A 55 -19.27 -7.82 -6.21
C THR A 55 -19.20 -6.49 -5.49
N LYS A 56 -20.33 -5.78 -5.47
CA LYS A 56 -20.52 -4.60 -4.62
C LYS A 56 -20.90 -5.01 -3.20
N PHE A 57 -20.21 -4.48 -2.20
CA PHE A 57 -20.54 -4.68 -0.80
C PHE A 57 -21.68 -3.73 -0.40
N ALA A 58 -22.76 -4.28 0.14
CA ALA A 58 -23.67 -3.51 1.00
C ALA A 58 -23.03 -3.38 2.41
N ASP A 59 -23.42 -2.36 3.17
CA ASP A 59 -22.79 -1.98 4.43
C ASP A 59 -22.58 -3.20 5.35
N GLY A 60 -21.30 -3.54 5.59
CA GLY A 60 -20.90 -4.67 6.46
C GLY A 60 -20.78 -6.06 5.80
N ILE A 61 -21.11 -6.25 4.52
CA ILE A 61 -21.00 -7.57 3.87
C ILE A 61 -19.58 -7.78 3.33
N GLY A 62 -18.98 -8.96 3.54
CA GLY A 62 -17.67 -9.38 3.00
C GLY A 62 -16.69 -9.90 4.06
N LYS A 63 -15.66 -10.64 3.63
CA LYS A 63 -14.55 -11.11 4.48
C LYS A 63 -13.37 -10.15 4.38
N VAL A 64 -12.67 -9.90 5.48
CA VAL A 64 -11.42 -9.13 5.49
C VAL A 64 -10.26 -10.11 5.54
N CYS A 65 -9.28 -9.95 4.65
CA CYS A 65 -8.05 -10.75 4.68
C CYS A 65 -7.18 -10.34 5.87
N SER A 66 -6.69 -11.30 6.66
CA SER A 66 -5.84 -11.04 7.83
C SER A 66 -4.48 -10.45 7.47
N ASP A 67 -3.91 -10.82 6.32
CA ASP A 67 -2.57 -10.37 5.92
C ASP A 67 -2.58 -8.96 5.32
N CYS A 68 -3.51 -8.71 4.40
CA CYS A 68 -3.52 -7.46 3.63
C CYS A 68 -4.63 -6.48 4.03
N HIS A 69 -5.51 -6.86 4.98
CA HIS A 69 -6.66 -6.08 5.47
C HIS A 69 -7.61 -5.58 4.36
N LYS A 70 -7.58 -6.19 3.17
CA LYS A 70 -8.49 -5.85 2.05
C LYS A 70 -9.78 -6.67 2.15
N ARG A 71 -10.90 -6.06 1.76
CA ARG A 71 -12.23 -6.69 1.77
C ARG A 71 -12.47 -7.49 0.49
N VAL A 72 -12.90 -8.74 0.63
CA VAL A 72 -13.19 -9.70 -0.45
C VAL A 72 -14.60 -10.27 -0.28
N CYS A 73 -15.27 -10.63 -1.37
CA CYS A 73 -16.58 -11.27 -1.29
C CYS A 73 -16.45 -12.72 -0.82
N ASN A 74 -17.53 -13.29 -0.28
CA ASN A 74 -17.49 -14.62 0.31
C ASN A 74 -16.95 -15.68 -0.66
N ARG A 75 -17.27 -15.58 -1.96
CA ARG A 75 -16.73 -16.47 -3.01
C ARG A 75 -15.22 -16.35 -3.18
N CYS A 76 -14.68 -15.14 -3.16
CA CYS A 76 -13.24 -14.92 -3.31
C CYS A 76 -12.46 -15.17 -2.01
N GLY A 77 -13.13 -15.10 -0.85
CA GLY A 77 -12.55 -15.40 0.47
C GLY A 77 -12.70 -16.85 0.94
N SER A 78 -13.35 -17.72 0.15
CA SER A 78 -13.64 -19.12 0.50
C SER A 78 -12.40 -20.01 0.73
N PHE A 79 -11.20 -19.54 0.40
CA PHE A 79 -9.94 -20.28 0.55
C PHE A 79 -9.24 -20.09 1.91
N SER A 80 -9.90 -19.50 2.90
CA SER A 80 -9.31 -19.20 4.21
C SER A 80 -9.26 -20.38 5.21
N ASN A 81 -9.63 -21.60 4.80
CA ASN A 81 -9.44 -22.77 5.65
C ASN A 81 -8.02 -23.36 5.43
N PRO A 82 -7.13 -23.37 6.43
CA PRO A 82 -5.94 -24.21 6.37
C PRO A 82 -6.42 -25.66 6.33
N THR A 83 -6.33 -26.32 5.18
CA THR A 83 -6.59 -27.77 5.01
C THR A 83 -5.55 -28.64 5.73
N TRP A 84 -4.79 -28.08 6.68
CA TRP A 84 -3.78 -28.79 7.46
C TRP A 84 -4.05 -28.66 8.96
N SER A 85 -5.10 -29.33 9.42
CA SER A 85 -5.25 -29.67 10.83
C SER A 85 -5.82 -31.08 10.91
N VAL A 86 -4.89 -32.03 11.01
CA VAL A 86 -5.10 -33.46 11.18
C VAL A 86 -5.71 -33.80 12.55
N LYS A 87 -6.88 -33.26 12.91
CA LYS A 87 -7.81 -33.85 13.90
C LYS A 87 -9.06 -32.98 14.11
N LYS A 88 -10.21 -33.60 13.83
CA LYS A 88 -11.59 -33.27 14.27
C LYS A 88 -12.18 -32.01 13.62
N GLN A 89 -13.41 -32.02 13.11
CA GLN A 89 -14.58 -32.62 13.73
C GLN A 89 -15.70 -32.88 12.70
N LYS A 90 -16.26 -34.09 12.76
CA LYS A 90 -17.59 -34.46 12.24
C LYS A 90 -18.61 -33.36 12.58
N VAL A 91 -19.23 -32.74 11.59
CA VAL A 91 -20.59 -32.21 11.70
C VAL A 91 -21.32 -32.39 10.36
N ILE A 92 -22.00 -33.54 10.28
CA ILE A 92 -23.35 -33.72 9.73
C ILE A 92 -23.60 -33.07 8.36
N LEU A 93 -23.33 -33.83 7.29
CA LEU A 93 -24.17 -33.78 6.09
C LEU A 93 -25.57 -34.28 6.50
N SER A 94 -26.53 -33.37 6.64
CA SER A 94 -27.95 -33.72 6.56
C SER A 94 -28.43 -33.38 5.15
N PRO A 95 -28.89 -34.35 4.36
CA PRO A 95 -29.69 -34.08 3.19
C PRO A 95 -31.13 -33.80 3.62
N ARG A 96 -31.71 -32.71 3.13
CA ARG A 96 -33.15 -32.64 2.90
C ARG A 96 -33.39 -31.85 1.62
#